data_AF-A0AAD7TPD8-F1
#
_entry.id   AF-A0AAD7TPD8-F1
#
_cell.length_a   1.000
_cell.length_b   1.000
_cell.length_c   1.000
_cell.angle_alpha   90.00
_cell.angle_beta   90.00
_cell.angle_gamma   90.00
#
_symmetry.space_group_name_H-M   'P 1'
#
loop_
_entity.id
_entity.type
_entity.pdbx_description
1 polymer ?
#
loop_
_entity_poly.entity_id
_entity_poly.type
_entity_poly.pdbx_seq_one_letter_code
_entity_poly.pdbx_strand_id
1 'polypeptide(L)'
;MPAICSIKPSFAFLLVVISFLRASAQPLRGDHWARVADGQEDSTNAQFTFFYASSQTTSCGSVDHNTDYSVHINSAEWDGGAHCNQTVTLQYGGKSASARITDQVSSRHDINAPYSRLT
;
A
#
# COMPACT_ATOMS: atom_id res chain seq x y z
N MET A 1 -27.07 34.61 65.03
CA MET A 1 -26.18 35.63 64.43
C MET A 1 -25.23 34.88 63.49
N PRO A 2 -25.32 35.01 62.15
CA PRO A 2 -24.52 34.19 61.24
C PRO A 2 -23.14 34.81 61.00
N ALA A 3 -22.11 33.97 61.01
CA ALA A 3 -20.73 34.33 60.68
C ALA A 3 -20.50 34.21 59.16
N ILE A 4 -19.94 35.26 58.58
CA ILE A 4 -19.47 35.31 57.19
C ILE A 4 -18.10 34.62 57.14
N CYS A 5 -17.97 33.52 56.39
CA CYS A 5 -16.69 32.84 56.19
C CYS A 5 -16.05 33.26 54.87
N SER A 6 -14.82 33.77 54.97
CA SER A 6 -13.96 34.26 53.90
C SER A 6 -13.48 33.11 53.00
N ILE A 7 -13.87 33.15 51.72
CA ILE A 7 -13.43 32.20 50.70
C ILE A 7 -12.08 32.68 50.14
N LYS A 8 -10.98 31.99 50.48
CA LYS A 8 -9.67 32.17 49.85
C LYS A 8 -9.72 31.58 48.42
N PRO A 9 -9.31 32.32 47.38
CA PRO A 9 -9.27 31.79 46.01
C PRO A 9 -8.14 30.77 45.92
N SER A 10 -8.51 29.49 45.95
CA SER A 10 -7.57 28.39 45.75
C SER A 10 -7.17 28.36 44.28
N PHE A 11 -5.87 28.29 44.01
CA PHE A 11 -5.18 28.31 42.70
C PHE A 11 -5.60 27.20 41.71
N ALA A 12 -6.68 26.48 41.97
CA ALA A 12 -7.19 25.38 41.14
C ALA A 12 -7.90 25.85 39.85
N PHE A 13 -8.33 27.12 39.76
CA PHE A 13 -9.09 27.59 38.60
C PHE A 13 -8.22 27.90 37.37
N LEU A 14 -6.91 28.10 37.56
CA LEU A 14 -6.00 28.42 36.46
C LEU A 14 -5.71 27.19 35.56
N LEU A 15 -5.83 25.96 36.08
CA LEU A 15 -5.55 24.74 35.31
C LEU A 15 -6.71 24.29 34.41
N VAL A 16 -7.95 24.71 34.68
CA VAL A 16 -9.11 24.32 33.87
C VAL A 16 -9.11 25.03 32.52
N VAL A 17 -8.62 26.27 32.43
CA VAL A 17 -8.59 27.04 31.18
C VAL A 17 -7.50 26.54 30.22
N ILE A 18 -6.38 25.99 30.73
CA ILE A 18 -5.28 25.45 29.89
C ILE A 18 -5.67 24.14 29.19
N SER A 19 -6.77 23.51 29.62
CA SER A 19 -7.24 22.25 29.03
C SER A 19 -7.99 22.43 27.69
N PHE A 20 -8.37 23.65 27.31
CA PHE A 20 -9.12 23.91 26.07
C PHE A 20 -8.25 24.31 24.86
N LEU A 21 -6.92 24.35 25.01
CA LEU A 21 -5.97 24.61 23.93
C LEU A 21 -5.24 23.34 23.43
N ARG A 22 -5.83 22.15 23.62
CA ARG A 22 -5.52 21.04 22.72
C ARG A 22 -6.23 21.30 21.40
N ALA A 23 -5.52 22.11 20.59
CA ALA A 23 -5.73 22.22 19.17
C ALA A 23 -6.17 20.87 18.61
N SER A 24 -7.38 20.84 18.07
CA SER A 24 -7.80 19.80 17.15
C SER A 24 -6.92 19.91 15.91
N ALA A 25 -5.73 19.30 15.99
CA ALA A 25 -5.00 18.88 14.80
C ALA A 25 -5.84 17.77 14.18
N GLN A 26 -6.87 18.15 13.43
CA GLN A 26 -7.44 17.25 12.43
C GLN A 26 -6.31 17.02 11.43
N PRO A 27 -5.83 15.79 11.23
CA PRO A 27 -4.92 15.53 10.13
C PRO A 27 -5.64 15.93 8.85
N LEU A 28 -5.23 17.04 8.26
CA LEU A 28 -5.60 17.38 6.89
C LEU A 28 -4.79 16.43 6.01
N ARG A 29 -5.48 15.80 5.04
CA ARG A 29 -4.91 15.16 3.85
C ARG A 29 -4.57 13.67 3.97
N GLY A 30 -5.63 12.87 3.76
CA GLY A 30 -5.60 11.82 2.73
C GLY A 30 -5.10 10.45 3.16
N ASP A 31 -5.78 9.81 4.11
CA ASP A 31 -5.43 8.45 4.57
C ASP A 31 -5.96 7.32 3.66
N HIS A 32 -6.40 7.64 2.44
CA HIS A 32 -6.96 6.63 1.54
C HIS A 32 -5.89 5.70 0.93
N TRP A 33 -4.61 6.11 0.93
CA TRP A 33 -3.50 5.25 0.50
C TRP A 33 -2.86 4.46 1.66
N ALA A 34 -3.16 4.81 2.92
CA ALA A 34 -2.66 4.07 4.08
C ALA A 34 -3.27 2.65 4.21
N ARG A 35 -4.48 2.42 3.68
CA ARG A 35 -5.06 1.06 3.56
C ARG A 35 -4.44 0.21 2.44
N VAL A 36 -3.64 0.82 1.56
CA VAL A 36 -2.94 0.13 0.46
C VAL A 36 -1.47 -0.13 0.82
N ALA A 37 -0.92 0.58 1.80
CA ALA A 37 0.47 0.45 2.23
C ALA A 37 0.73 -0.69 3.26
N ASP A 38 -0.33 -1.27 3.84
CA ASP A 38 -0.28 -2.34 4.85
C ASP A 38 -0.64 -3.74 4.27
N GLY A 39 -0.99 -3.80 2.99
CA GLY A 39 -1.42 -5.06 2.37
C GLY A 39 -0.25 -5.95 1.97
N GLN A 40 0.38 -6.66 2.91
CA GLN A 40 1.05 -7.92 2.56
C GLN A 40 -0.06 -8.93 2.20
N GLU A 41 -0.57 -8.85 0.97
CA GLU A 41 -1.62 -9.76 0.50
C GLU A 41 -1.06 -11.18 0.41
N ASP A 42 -1.77 -12.12 1.02
CA ASP A 42 -1.44 -13.54 0.92
C ASP A 42 -1.72 -14.00 -0.53
N SER A 43 -0.66 -14.40 -1.24
CA SER A 43 -0.72 -14.85 -2.64
C SER A 43 -1.53 -16.14 -2.85
N THR A 44 -1.94 -16.82 -1.77
CA THR A 44 -2.76 -18.03 -1.85
C THR A 44 -4.20 -17.78 -2.35
N ASN A 45 -4.68 -16.53 -2.32
CA ASN A 45 -5.96 -16.12 -2.92
C ASN A 45 -5.79 -14.94 -3.88
N ALA A 46 -4.69 -14.92 -4.62
CA ALA A 46 -4.41 -13.85 -5.57
C ALA A 46 -5.41 -13.82 -6.75
N GLN A 47 -5.71 -12.62 -7.24
CA GLN A 47 -6.43 -12.43 -8.51
C GLN A 47 -5.42 -12.30 -9.65
N PHE A 48 -5.59 -13.12 -10.70
CA PHE A 48 -4.74 -13.06 -11.89
C PHE A 48 -5.43 -12.28 -13.02
N THR A 49 -4.65 -11.47 -13.72
CA THR A 49 -5.02 -10.84 -15.00
C THR A 49 -3.95 -11.16 -16.04
N PHE A 50 -4.22 -10.84 -17.30
CA PHE A 50 -3.25 -10.99 -18.39
C PHE A 50 -2.77 -9.62 -18.87
N PHE A 51 -1.56 -9.58 -19.41
CA PHE A 51 -0.96 -8.43 -20.07
C PHE A 51 -0.39 -8.85 -21.42
N TYR A 52 -0.25 -7.89 -22.34
CA TYR A 52 0.52 -8.09 -23.55
C TYR A 52 1.96 -7.66 -23.29
N ALA A 53 2.90 -8.50 -23.71
CA ALA A 53 4.30 -8.15 -23.64
C ALA A 53 4.59 -6.94 -24.54
N SER A 54 5.50 -6.10 -24.09
CA SER A 54 5.94 -4.91 -24.81
C SER A 54 7.46 -4.86 -24.81
N SER A 55 8.06 -4.07 -25.71
CA SER A 55 9.52 -3.88 -25.75
C SER A 55 10.08 -3.06 -24.57
N GLN A 56 9.28 -2.80 -23.54
CA GLN A 56 9.70 -2.07 -22.35
C GLN A 56 10.49 -2.98 -21.42
N THR A 57 11.49 -2.40 -20.76
CA THR A 57 12.26 -3.08 -19.72
C THR A 57 11.42 -3.19 -18.46
N THR A 58 11.30 -4.41 -17.94
CA THR A 58 10.61 -4.71 -16.69
C THR A 58 11.43 -4.26 -15.47
N SER A 59 10.83 -4.24 -14.28
CA SER A 59 11.51 -3.87 -13.03
C SER A 59 12.66 -4.81 -12.66
N CYS A 60 12.67 -6.06 -13.15
CA CYS A 60 13.81 -6.96 -13.01
C CYS A 60 14.86 -6.84 -14.13
N GLY A 61 14.73 -5.86 -15.02
CA GLY A 61 15.73 -5.53 -16.05
C GLY A 61 15.68 -6.38 -17.32
N SER A 62 14.61 -7.16 -17.53
CA SER A 62 14.41 -7.97 -18.74
C SER A 62 13.37 -7.35 -19.67
N VAL A 63 13.25 -7.86 -20.89
CA VAL A 63 12.13 -7.56 -21.79
C VAL A 63 11.36 -8.85 -21.99
N ASP A 64 10.06 -8.81 -21.70
CA ASP A 64 9.17 -9.95 -21.86
C ASP A 64 8.69 -10.04 -23.32
N HIS A 65 8.40 -11.25 -23.79
CA HIS A 65 7.76 -11.54 -25.07
C HIS A 65 6.46 -12.31 -24.86
N ASN A 66 5.53 -12.24 -25.83
CA ASN A 66 4.23 -12.93 -25.74
C ASN A 66 4.34 -14.47 -25.71
N THR A 67 5.54 -15.01 -25.98
CA THR A 67 5.84 -16.44 -25.89
C THR A 67 6.42 -16.85 -24.54
N ASP A 68 6.72 -15.90 -23.66
CA ASP A 68 7.33 -16.15 -22.37
C ASP A 68 6.26 -16.46 -21.31
N TYR A 69 6.59 -17.38 -20.39
CA TYR A 69 5.83 -17.56 -19.17
C TYR A 69 6.38 -16.61 -18.10
N SER A 70 5.98 -15.35 -18.15
CA SER A 70 6.34 -14.34 -17.14
C SER A 70 5.15 -13.93 -16.29
N VAL A 71 5.43 -13.47 -15.06
CA VAL A 71 4.43 -12.95 -14.13
C VAL A 71 4.93 -11.64 -13.54
N HIS A 72 4.00 -10.69 -13.42
CA HIS A 72 4.21 -9.41 -12.76
C HIS A 72 3.51 -9.46 -11.41
N ILE A 73 4.25 -9.23 -10.32
CA ILE A 73 3.77 -9.40 -8.94
C ILE A 73 3.61 -8.05 -8.24
N ASN A 74 2.84 -7.99 -7.16
CA ASN A 74 2.64 -6.71 -6.48
C ASN A 74 3.94 -6.21 -5.82
N SER A 75 4.00 -4.92 -5.48
CA SER A 75 5.21 -4.31 -4.92
C SER A 75 5.67 -4.94 -3.60
N ALA A 76 4.73 -5.46 -2.77
CA ALA A 76 5.08 -6.11 -1.52
C ALA A 76 5.73 -7.48 -1.76
N GLU A 77 5.21 -8.25 -2.72
CA GLU A 77 5.79 -9.54 -3.14
C GLU A 77 7.09 -9.39 -3.92
N TRP A 78 7.27 -8.27 -4.63
CA TRP A 78 8.52 -7.99 -5.33
C TRP A 78 9.70 -7.74 -4.37
N ASP A 79 9.41 -7.16 -3.20
CA ASP A 79 10.35 -6.92 -2.09
C ASP A 79 11.67 -6.29 -2.56
N GLY A 80 11.59 -5.13 -3.20
CA GLY A 80 12.78 -4.42 -3.70
C GLY A 80 13.54 -5.17 -4.80
N GLY A 81 12.96 -6.22 -5.39
CA GLY A 81 13.57 -7.09 -6.39
C GLY A 81 14.17 -8.38 -5.83
N ALA A 82 13.99 -8.68 -4.54
CA ALA A 82 14.49 -9.92 -3.93
C ALA A 82 13.97 -11.19 -4.63
N HIS A 83 12.79 -11.10 -5.26
CA HIS A 83 12.15 -12.21 -5.97
C HIS A 83 12.31 -12.17 -7.50
N CYS A 84 13.13 -11.26 -8.02
CA CYS A 84 13.38 -11.18 -9.46
C CYS A 84 13.96 -12.48 -10.02
N ASN A 85 13.45 -12.88 -11.19
CA ASN A 85 13.84 -14.06 -11.95
C ASN A 85 13.58 -15.41 -11.25
N GLN A 86 12.91 -15.41 -10.09
CA GLN A 86 12.48 -16.64 -9.45
C GLN A 86 11.31 -17.26 -10.22
N THR A 87 11.25 -18.59 -10.23
CA THR A 87 10.14 -19.34 -10.81
C THR A 87 9.08 -19.57 -9.75
N VAL A 88 7.84 -19.20 -10.07
CA VAL A 88 6.66 -19.46 -9.24
C VAL A 88 5.73 -20.43 -9.95
N THR A 89 4.90 -21.12 -9.16
CA THR A 89 3.84 -21.98 -9.67
C THR A 89 2.48 -21.33 -9.43
N LEU A 90 1.80 -20.98 -10.52
CA LEU A 90 0.44 -20.48 -10.52
C LEU A 90 -0.52 -21.67 -10.47
N GLN A 91 -1.51 -21.60 -9.60
CA GLN A 91 -2.54 -22.65 -9.46
C GLN A 91 -3.93 -22.04 -9.61
N TYR A 92 -4.72 -22.59 -10.54
CA TYR A 92 -6.11 -22.16 -10.76
C TYR A 92 -6.99 -23.34 -11.17
N GLY A 93 -8.06 -23.60 -10.41
CA GLY A 93 -9.04 -24.64 -10.74
C GLY A 93 -8.44 -26.04 -10.95
N GLY A 94 -7.44 -26.41 -10.15
CA GLY A 94 -6.74 -27.71 -10.26
C GLY A 94 -5.70 -27.81 -11.39
N LYS A 95 -5.43 -26.71 -12.11
CA LYS A 95 -4.36 -26.60 -13.09
C LYS A 95 -3.18 -25.85 -12.51
N SER A 96 -1.97 -26.22 -12.91
CA SER A 96 -0.71 -25.58 -12.50
C SER A 96 0.10 -25.14 -13.71
N ALA A 97 0.72 -23.97 -13.63
CA ALA A 97 1.69 -23.48 -14.61
C ALA A 97 2.88 -22.83 -13.91
N SER A 98 4.07 -22.96 -14.47
CA SER A 98 5.28 -22.30 -13.95
C SER A 98 5.57 -21.04 -14.75
N ALA A 99 5.87 -19.94 -14.06
CA ALA A 99 6.23 -18.66 -14.67
C ALA A 99 7.38 -17.99 -13.92
N ARG A 100 8.11 -17.11 -14.58
CA ARG A 100 9.21 -16.34 -13.99
C ARG A 100 8.73 -14.96 -13.56
N ILE A 101 9.12 -14.52 -12.37
CA ILE A 101 8.89 -13.16 -11.91
C ILE A 101 9.80 -12.21 -12.68
N THR A 102 9.22 -11.29 -13.44
CA THR A 102 9.98 -10.36 -14.28
C THR A 102 9.68 -8.90 -13.96
N ASP A 103 8.54 -8.58 -13.37
CA ASP A 103 8.16 -7.19 -13.10
C ASP A 103 7.42 -7.03 -11.77
N GLN A 104 7.41 -5.80 -11.28
CA GLN A 104 6.48 -5.36 -10.24
C GLN A 104 5.30 -4.63 -10.88
N VAL A 105 4.12 -4.80 -10.31
CA VAL A 105 2.94 -3.99 -10.63
C VAL A 105 2.53 -3.16 -9.41
N SER A 106 2.57 -1.84 -9.55
CA SER A 106 2.07 -0.90 -8.54
C SER A 106 0.54 -0.82 -8.60
N SER A 107 -0.13 -1.64 -7.78
CA SER A 107 -1.54 -1.55 -7.37
C SER A 107 -2.55 -0.99 -8.39
N ARG A 108 -3.33 -1.87 -9.04
CA ARG A 108 -4.66 -1.67 -9.68
C ARG A 108 -4.83 -0.55 -10.73
N HIS A 109 -3.91 0.41 -10.88
CA HIS A 109 -3.99 1.45 -11.91
C HIS A 109 -3.30 1.04 -13.22
N ASP A 110 -2.39 0.06 -13.15
CA ASP A 110 -1.63 -0.37 -14.32
C ASP A 110 -2.20 -1.63 -15.00
N ILE A 111 -3.14 -2.34 -14.37
CA ILE A 111 -3.76 -3.55 -14.97
C ILE A 111 -4.61 -3.26 -16.22
N ASN A 112 -4.94 -1.97 -16.45
CA ASN A 112 -5.69 -1.48 -17.61
C ASN A 112 -5.00 -0.29 -18.30
N ALA A 113 -3.75 0.03 -17.96
CA ALA A 113 -3.02 1.13 -18.59
C ALA A 113 -2.10 0.58 -19.67
N PRO A 114 -2.56 0.46 -20.94
CA PRO A 114 -1.64 0.30 -22.04
C PRO A 114 -0.78 1.57 -22.08
N TYR A 115 0.51 1.47 -21.74
CA TYR A 115 1.53 2.48 -22.10
C TYR A 115 1.42 3.88 -21.46
N SER A 116 1.30 4.01 -20.13
CA SER A 116 1.28 5.35 -19.50
C SER A 116 2.62 6.10 -19.44
N ARG A 117 3.71 5.59 -20.06
CA ARG A 117 4.95 6.37 -20.26
C ARG A 117 5.54 6.23 -21.67
N LEU A 118 4.74 6.55 -22.69
CA LEU A 118 5.29 7.07 -23.95
C LEU A 118 5.44 8.59 -23.84
N THR A 119 6.56 9.04 -23.28
CA THR A 119 7.12 10.39 -23.48
C THR A 119 8.64 10.30 -23.45
#